data_AF-A0A1Q9TKX0-F1
#
_entry.id   AF-A0A1Q9TKX0-F1
#
_cell.length_a   1.000
_cell.length_b   1.000
_cell.length_c   1.000
_cell.angle_alpha   90.00
_cell.angle_beta   90.00
_cell.angle_gamma   90.00
#
_symmetry.space_group_name_H-M   'P 1'
#
loop_
_entity.id
_entity.type
_entity.pdbx_description
1 polymer ?
#
loop_
_entity_poly.entity_id
_entity_poly.type
_entity_poly.pdbx_seq_one_letter_code
_entity_poly.pdbx_strand_id
1 'polypeptide(L)' 'MYPPDYSSLYNSVYRADDEMYVNTHIYGVNAYGNPLFHLYRKTDSGLFDAYAESVDAVWRTARPLQE' A
#
# COMPACT_ATOMS: atom_id res chain seq x y z
N MET A 1 -14.60 -22.35 -9.29
CA MET A 1 -14.66 -20.90 -9.57
C MET A 1 -15.14 -20.26 -8.28
N TYR A 2 -14.23 -19.61 -7.54
CA TYR A 2 -14.57 -18.99 -6.25
C TYR A 2 -15.40 -17.71 -6.50
N PRO A 3 -16.37 -17.38 -5.63
CA PRO A 3 -17.16 -16.16 -5.76
C PRO A 3 -16.24 -14.93 -5.65
N PRO A 4 -16.59 -13.78 -6.27
CA PRO A 4 -15.83 -12.55 -6.12
C PRO A 4 -16.06 -12.02 -4.72
N ASP A 5 -15.30 -12.53 -3.74
CA ASP A 5 -15.10 -11.82 -2.50
C ASP A 5 -14.40 -10.50 -2.84
N TYR A 6 -15.00 -9.40 -2.41
CA TYR A 6 -14.46 -8.06 -2.57
C TYR A 6 -13.00 -8.08 -2.13
N SER A 7 -12.10 -8.04 -3.12
CA SER A 7 -10.67 -8.05 -2.89
C SER A 7 -10.37 -6.98 -1.86
N SER A 8 -10.01 -7.40 -0.64
CA SER A 8 -9.36 -6.47 0.28
C SER A 8 -8.23 -5.86 -0.54
N LEU A 9 -8.16 -4.53 -0.62
CA LEU A 9 -7.07 -3.84 -1.29
C LEU A 9 -5.80 -4.20 -0.51
N TYR A 10 -5.17 -5.30 -0.90
CA TYR A 10 -3.86 -5.67 -0.42
C TYR A 10 -2.91 -4.68 -1.10
N ASN A 11 -2.34 -3.81 -0.32
CA ASN A 11 -1.14 -3.07 -0.70
C ASN A 11 -0.19 -3.25 0.47
N SER A 12 1.02 -3.71 0.18
CA SER A 12 2.11 -3.67 1.14
C SER A 12 2.95 -2.43 0.86
N VAL A 13 2.92 -1.48 1.80
CA VAL A 13 3.75 -0.27 1.79
C VAL A 13 4.84 -0.41 2.85
N TYR A 14 6.08 -0.21 2.46
CA TYR A 14 7.21 -0.03 3.36
C TYR A 14 7.77 1.37 3.13
N ARG A 15 7.79 2.22 4.17
CA ARG A 15 8.25 3.61 4.07
C ARG A 15 9.35 3.86 5.09
N ALA A 16 10.44 4.49 4.64
CA ALA A 16 11.50 5.01 5.50
C ALA A 16 12.05 6.29 4.86
N ASP A 17 12.18 7.36 5.66
CA ASP A 17 12.61 8.69 5.19
C ASP A 17 11.80 9.15 3.96
N ASP A 18 12.49 9.43 2.85
CA ASP A 18 11.93 9.85 1.56
C ASP A 18 11.86 8.71 0.53
N GLU A 19 11.94 7.46 0.98
CA GLU A 19 11.86 6.26 0.15
C GLU A 19 10.67 5.37 0.53
N MET A 20 10.07 4.75 -0.47
CA MET A 20 8.92 3.87 -0.28
C MET A 20 8.94 2.70 -1.26
N TYR A 21 8.71 1.50 -0.75
CA TYR A 21 8.43 0.32 -1.53
C TYR A 21 6.94 0.02 -1.51
N VAL A 22 6.34 -0.12 -2.70
CA VAL A 22 4.91 -0.37 -2.87
C VAL A 22 4.70 -1.59 -3.74
N ASN A 23 3.98 -2.59 -3.24
CA ASN A 23 3.55 -3.73 -4.05
C ASN A 23 2.21 -3.41 -4.70
N THR A 24 2.19 -3.26 -6.03
CA THR A 24 0.96 -2.98 -6.79
C THR A 24 0.33 -4.27 -7.28
N HIS A 25 -0.92 -4.50 -6.88
CA HIS A 25 -1.62 -5.76 -7.20
C HIS A 25 -2.13 -5.77 -8.64
N ILE A 26 -1.69 -6.78 -9.40
CA ILE A 26 -2.21 -7.11 -10.72
C ILE A 26 -3.26 -8.22 -10.56
N TYR A 27 -4.43 -8.04 -11.18
CA TYR A 27 -5.50 -9.03 -11.14
C TYR A 27 -5.03 -10.39 -11.67
N GLY A 28 -5.29 -11.46 -10.90
CA GLY A 28 -4.90 -12.83 -11.26
C GLY A 28 -3.43 -13.18 -11.01
N VAL A 29 -2.62 -12.25 -10.47
CA VAL A 29 -1.22 -12.49 -10.09
C VAL A 29 -1.13 -12.70 -8.57
N ASN A 30 -0.34 -13.69 -8.16
CA ASN A 30 -0.10 -13.95 -6.74
C ASN A 30 0.74 -12.82 -6.10
N ALA A 31 0.70 -12.72 -4.76
CA ALA A 31 1.31 -11.60 -4.03
C ALA A 31 2.81 -11.42 -4.34
N TYR A 32 3.58 -12.51 -4.41
CA TYR A 32 5.02 -12.45 -4.65
C TYR A 32 5.39 -12.18 -6.12
N GLY A 33 4.45 -12.38 -7.06
CA GLY A 33 4.64 -12.10 -8.48
C GLY A 33 4.27 -10.68 -8.89
N ASN A 34 3.69 -9.89 -7.98
CA ASN A 34 3.35 -8.50 -8.24
C ASN A 34 4.60 -7.62 -8.31
N PRO A 35 4.61 -6.57 -9.16
CA PRO A 35 5.70 -5.62 -9.22
C PRO A 35 5.88 -4.87 -7.89
N LEU A 36 7.14 -4.56 -7.59
CA LEU A 36 7.52 -3.68 -6.50
C LEU A 36 7.99 -2.35 -7.08
N PHE A 37 7.30 -1.26 -6.73
CA PHE A 37 7.75 0.07 -7.07
C PHE A 37 8.60 0.63 -5.94
N HIS A 38 9.80 1.11 -6.29
CA HIS A 38 10.65 1.90 -5.41
C HIS A 38 10.46 3.37 -5.74
N LEU A 39 9.73 4.08 -4.88
CA LEU A 39 9.41 5.48 -5.02
C LEU A 39 10.37 6.32 -4.19
N TYR A 40 10.82 7.44 -4.76
CA TYR A 40 11.56 8.47 -4.08
C TYR A 40 10.70 9.74 -4.04
N ARG A 41 10.64 10.40 -2.89
CA ARG A 41 9.95 11.69 -2.78
C ARG A 41 10.79 12.79 -3.43
N LYS A 42 10.51 13.07 -4.71
CA LYS A 42 11.22 14.10 -5.50
C LYS A 42 10.45 15.41 -5.61
N THR A 43 9.13 15.35 -5.48
CA THR A 43 8.22 16.48 -5.57
C THR A 43 7.13 16.32 -4.53
N ASP A 44 6.53 17.43 -4.12
CA ASP A 44 5.31 17.41 -3.32
C ASP A 44 4.12 16.93 -4.15
N SER A 45 3.13 16.35 -3.48
CA SER A 45 1.87 15.83 -4.04
C SER A 45 2.07 14.74 -5.11
N GLY A 46 3.17 13.99 -5.02
CA GLY A 46 3.49 12.89 -5.93
C GLY A 46 2.86 11.56 -5.51
N LEU A 47 3.20 10.47 -6.23
CA LEU A 47 2.76 9.12 -5.87
C LEU A 47 3.18 8.73 -4.45
N PHE A 48 4.36 9.15 -4.01
CA PHE A 48 4.83 8.94 -2.64
C PHE A 48 3.83 9.52 -1.63
N ASP A 49 3.43 10.79 -1.79
CA ASP A 49 2.54 11.48 -0.87
C ASP A 49 1.14 10.85 -0.90
N ALA A 50 0.64 10.50 -2.09
CA ALA A 50 -0.66 9.84 -2.23
C ALA A 50 -0.72 8.49 -1.49
N TYR A 51 0.33 7.66 -1.59
CA TYR A 51 0.39 6.41 -0.83
C TYR A 51 0.54 6.66 0.68
N ALA A 52 1.38 7.62 1.08
CA ALA A 52 1.55 7.98 2.48
C ALA A 52 0.22 8.44 3.12
N GLU A 53 -0.50 9.34 2.44
CA GLU A 53 -1.81 9.83 2.90
C GLU A 53 -2.84 8.71 3.04
N SER A 54 -2.81 7.71 2.13
CA SER A 54 -3.71 6.56 2.21
C SER A 54 -3.45 5.70 3.46
N VAL A 55 -2.18 5.46 3.80
CA VAL A 55 -1.80 4.70 5.00
C VAL A 55 -2.15 5.50 6.26
N ASP A 56 -1.86 6.80 6.27
CA ASP A 56 -2.21 7.68 7.39
C ASP A 56 -3.73 7.74 7.61
N ALA A 57 -4.53 7.71 6.54
CA ALA A 57 -5.99 7.65 6.64
C ALA A 57 -6.47 6.37 7.34
N VAL A 58 -5.89 5.22 7.00
CA VAL A 58 -6.17 3.95 7.69
C VAL A 58 -5.74 4.05 9.15
N TRP A 59 -4.51 4.51 9.42
CA TRP A 59 -3.97 4.62 10.77
C TRP A 59 -4.82 5.51 11.70
N ARG A 60 -5.34 6.64 11.19
CA ARG A 60 -6.24 7.52 11.96
C ARG A 60 -7.52 6.84 12.44
N THR A 61 -7.94 5.76 11.80
CA THR A 61 -9.12 4.98 12.18
C THR A 61 -8.79 3.72 12.98
N ALA A 62 -7.50 3.42 13.15
CA ALA A 62 -7.05 2.27 13.89
C ALA A 62 -7.40 2.40 15.38
N ARG A 63 -7.55 1.26 16.04
CA ARG A 63 -7.75 1.18 17.49
C ARG A 63 -6.50 0.60 18.13
N PRO A 64 -6.14 1.03 19.35
CA PRO A 64 -5.08 0.37 20.10
C PRO A 64 -5.35 -1.13 20.20
N LEU A 65 -4.30 -1.94 20.02
CA LEU A 65 -4.38 -3.36 20.32
C LEU A 65 -4.61 -3.50 21.83
N GLN A 66 -5.66 -4.22 22.21
CA GLN A 66 -5.90 -4.61 23.59
C GLN A 66 -5.21 -5.96 23.83
N GLU A 67 -4.42 -6.04 24.88
CA GLU A 67 -3.78 -7.29 25.35
C GLU A 67 -4.79 -8.25 26.00
#